data_AF-A0A2B7GZT5-F1
#
_entry.id   AF-A0A2B7GZT5-F1
#
_cell.length_a   1.000
_cell.length_b   1.000
_cell.length_c   1.000
_cell.angle_alpha   90.00
_cell.angle_beta   90.00
_cell.angle_gamma   90.00
#
_symmetry.space_group_name_H-M   'P 1'
#
loop_
_entity.id
_entity.type
_entity.pdbx_description
1 polymer ?
#
loop_
_entity_poly.entity_id
_entity_poly.type
_entity_poly.pdbx_seq_one_letter_code
_entity_poly.pdbx_strand_id
1 'polypeptide(L)'
;MDEDVDAAENEGGLEGAIEGFVEAQGLLGAVLVLVVGGVLLTVCVEKLISYLTRAALKLKISLFALAILFTGFEFDDTILALVLSAGDLEGAALGTALGTGLAIIGVTLALAAIIRPFPVDLPSDYIALFAMAPLMLIPFVLLGTLTFVHGLLLLVAFVLAFGYIIAREYQRDTPVFRTTELGEEIQADGGVALPAEFSEISEDRLVGGRFASGWLWLLLSVLALIGIVFASMLLEAGSEVVIDGFGLEETVFGATVLTVILTFEDVMLTIEPVRRGVPEIGVGNVIGSVLFSVTGNVGVIMLLSDLEISRSVLTFHLPTVIVVTALAAYFLYKGKLKRWHGFLLGGLYVAYWLIAIVVFGGVPISG
;
A
#
# COMPACT_ATOMS: atom_id res chain seq x y z
N MET A 1 27.39 34.87 -17.70
CA MET A 1 27.27 34.00 -18.88
C MET A 1 28.19 32.85 -18.57
N ASP A 2 27.59 31.68 -18.38
CA ASP A 2 28.11 30.45 -17.76
C ASP A 2 27.86 30.37 -16.24
N GLU A 3 26.58 30.13 -15.88
CA GLU A 3 26.17 29.61 -14.56
C GLU A 3 24.94 28.67 -14.66
N ASP A 4 24.66 28.12 -15.86
CA ASP A 4 23.46 27.28 -16.15
C ASP A 4 23.80 25.88 -16.69
N VAL A 5 24.85 25.21 -16.19
CA VAL A 5 25.21 23.85 -16.67
C VAL A 5 25.29 22.78 -15.57
N ASP A 6 25.26 23.13 -14.28
CA ASP A 6 25.51 22.15 -13.21
C ASP A 6 24.25 21.69 -12.44
N ALA A 7 23.07 21.68 -13.07
CA ALA A 7 21.82 21.19 -12.45
C ALA A 7 21.29 19.85 -13.02
N ALA A 8 22.04 19.18 -13.91
CA ALA A 8 21.59 17.97 -14.62
C ALA A 8 22.43 16.71 -14.34
N GLU A 9 23.17 16.67 -13.24
CA GLU A 9 23.98 15.49 -12.87
C GLU A 9 23.69 15.04 -11.43
N ASN A 10 22.52 14.43 -11.20
CA ASN A 10 22.41 13.33 -10.21
C ASN A 10 21.11 12.48 -10.27
N GLU A 11 20.48 12.26 -11.43
CA GLU A 11 19.45 11.21 -11.59
C GLU A 11 20.08 9.81 -11.78
N GLY A 12 21.08 9.48 -10.95
CA GLY A 12 21.91 8.28 -11.09
C GLY A 12 21.28 6.99 -10.54
N GLY A 13 20.00 6.74 -10.84
CA GLY A 13 19.22 5.60 -10.35
C GLY A 13 18.70 4.68 -11.45
N LEU A 14 18.11 3.54 -11.06
CA LEU A 14 17.36 2.67 -11.97
C LEU A 14 16.14 3.40 -12.57
N GLU A 15 15.53 4.27 -11.77
CA GLU A 15 14.33 5.07 -12.07
C GLU A 15 14.57 6.09 -13.19
N GLY A 16 15.55 6.99 -13.03
CA GLY A 16 15.95 7.92 -14.10
C GLY A 16 16.43 7.22 -15.39
N ALA A 17 17.00 6.01 -15.28
CA ALA A 17 17.34 5.21 -16.45
C ALA A 17 16.10 4.65 -17.17
N ILE A 18 15.03 4.31 -16.43
CA ILE A 18 13.74 3.92 -17.00
C ILE A 18 13.08 5.13 -17.64
N GLU A 19 12.94 6.25 -16.93
CA GLU A 19 12.32 7.48 -17.43
C GLU A 19 12.99 7.96 -18.72
N GLY A 20 14.32 8.14 -18.71
CA GLY A 20 15.06 8.54 -19.90
C GLY A 20 14.93 7.54 -21.06
N PHE A 21 14.76 6.24 -20.77
CA PHE A 21 14.46 5.26 -21.80
C PHE A 21 13.03 5.40 -22.36
N VAL A 22 12.04 5.62 -21.50
CA VAL A 22 10.63 5.80 -21.88
C VAL A 22 10.46 7.07 -22.71
N GLU A 23 11.03 8.19 -22.26
CA GLU A 23 11.03 9.47 -22.97
C GLU A 23 11.64 9.34 -24.37
N ALA A 24 12.77 8.64 -24.50
CA ALA A 24 13.44 8.42 -25.78
C ALA A 24 12.58 7.66 -26.81
N GLN A 25 11.58 6.89 -26.37
CA GLN A 25 10.66 6.15 -27.23
C GLN A 25 9.37 6.95 -27.56
N GLY A 26 9.16 8.09 -26.90
CA GLY A 26 7.97 8.94 -27.03
C GLY A 26 6.67 8.25 -26.60
N LEU A 27 5.53 8.84 -26.98
CA LEU A 27 4.19 8.43 -26.51
C LEU A 27 3.86 6.94 -26.74
N LEU A 28 4.25 6.39 -27.90
CA LEU A 28 4.01 4.97 -28.19
C LEU A 28 4.81 4.04 -27.28
N GLY A 29 6.05 4.43 -26.96
CA GLY A 29 6.87 3.71 -25.99
C GLY A 29 6.28 3.75 -24.59
N ALA A 30 5.85 4.94 -24.15
CA ALA A 30 5.21 5.13 -22.85
C ALA A 30 3.94 4.29 -22.67
N VAL A 31 3.06 4.25 -23.68
CA VAL A 31 1.87 3.38 -23.66
C VAL A 31 2.25 1.90 -23.59
N LEU A 32 3.28 1.47 -24.32
CA LEU A 32 3.75 0.08 -24.26
C LEU A 32 4.32 -0.25 -22.87
N VAL A 33 5.07 0.68 -22.28
CA VAL A 33 5.63 0.55 -20.93
C VAL A 33 4.52 0.46 -19.88
N LEU A 34 3.47 1.27 -19.97
CA LEU A 34 2.28 1.16 -19.11
C LEU A 34 1.62 -0.22 -19.20
N VAL A 35 1.44 -0.74 -20.41
CA VAL A 35 0.85 -2.08 -20.62
C VAL A 35 1.74 -3.16 -20.04
N VAL A 36 3.06 -3.09 -20.29
CA VAL A 36 4.03 -4.05 -19.75
C VAL A 36 4.07 -3.98 -18.22
N GLY A 37 4.10 -2.78 -17.65
CA GLY A 37 4.05 -2.55 -16.21
C GLY A 37 2.80 -3.14 -15.58
N GLY A 38 1.62 -2.86 -16.13
CA GLY A 38 0.36 -3.41 -15.62
C GLY A 38 0.27 -4.95 -15.69
N VAL A 39 0.78 -5.55 -16.78
CA VAL A 39 0.86 -7.01 -16.92
C VAL A 39 1.87 -7.59 -15.92
N LEU A 40 3.05 -6.99 -15.79
CA LEU A 40 4.09 -7.45 -14.88
C LEU A 40 3.63 -7.36 -13.43
N LEU A 41 3.01 -6.24 -13.03
CA LEU A 41 2.42 -6.03 -11.73
C LEU A 41 1.42 -7.15 -11.41
N THR A 42 0.48 -7.40 -12.32
CA THR A 42 -0.52 -8.46 -12.15
C THR A 42 0.16 -9.81 -11.92
N VAL A 43 1.11 -10.19 -12.77
CA VAL A 43 1.82 -11.47 -12.65
C VAL A 43 2.59 -11.56 -11.32
N CYS A 44 3.28 -10.49 -10.92
CA CYS A 44 4.06 -10.48 -9.69
C CYS A 44 3.17 -10.55 -8.44
N VAL A 45 2.02 -9.86 -8.42
CA VAL A 45 1.02 -9.97 -7.34
C VAL A 45 0.47 -11.39 -7.23
N GLU A 46 0.10 -12.02 -8.35
CA GLU A 46 -0.38 -13.41 -8.36
C GLU A 46 0.68 -14.37 -7.80
N LYS A 47 1.95 -14.19 -8.20
CA LYS A 47 3.07 -14.97 -7.69
C LYS A 47 3.29 -14.72 -6.21
N LEU A 48 3.26 -13.47 -5.76
CA LEU A 48 3.41 -13.11 -4.36
C LEU A 48 2.36 -13.82 -3.50
N ILE A 49 1.08 -13.73 -3.87
CA ILE A 49 -0.03 -14.41 -3.17
C ILE A 49 0.27 -15.91 -3.04
N SER A 50 0.68 -16.52 -4.15
CA SER A 50 0.93 -17.96 -4.22
C SER A 50 2.13 -18.38 -3.37
N TYR A 51 3.19 -17.58 -3.34
CA TYR A 51 4.41 -17.81 -2.56
C TYR A 51 4.18 -17.58 -1.06
N LEU A 52 3.48 -16.51 -0.68
CA LEU A 52 3.11 -16.24 0.71
C LEU A 52 2.23 -17.36 1.28
N THR A 53 1.26 -17.85 0.50
CA THR A 53 0.40 -18.96 0.90
C THR A 53 1.22 -20.21 1.22
N ARG A 54 2.23 -20.53 0.41
CA ARG A 54 3.10 -21.70 0.62
C ARG A 54 4.09 -21.53 1.74
N ALA A 55 4.66 -20.33 1.88
CA ALA A 55 5.50 -19.98 3.00
C ALA A 55 4.72 -20.13 4.32
N ALA A 56 3.50 -19.60 4.39
CA ALA A 56 2.60 -19.73 5.54
C ALA A 56 2.38 -21.20 5.92
N LEU A 57 2.01 -22.04 4.95
CA LEU A 57 1.75 -23.47 5.18
C LEU A 57 3.00 -24.24 5.64
N LYS A 58 4.16 -23.99 5.02
CA LYS A 58 5.41 -24.71 5.33
C LYS A 58 6.06 -24.26 6.63
N LEU A 59 6.03 -22.97 6.93
CA LEU A 59 6.60 -22.40 8.16
C LEU A 59 5.62 -22.44 9.33
N LYS A 60 4.35 -22.77 9.07
CA LYS A 60 3.26 -22.70 10.06
C LYS A 60 3.13 -21.29 10.66
N ILE A 61 3.32 -20.29 9.81
CA ILE A 61 3.13 -18.87 10.15
C ILE A 61 1.78 -18.43 9.56
N SER A 62 1.13 -17.47 10.21
CA SER A 62 -0.09 -16.86 9.72
C SER A 62 0.11 -16.21 8.35
N LEU A 63 -0.77 -16.52 7.39
CA LEU A 63 -0.77 -15.87 6.08
C LEU A 63 -1.02 -14.37 6.20
N PHE A 64 -1.88 -13.96 7.14
CA PHE A 64 -2.14 -12.56 7.45
C PHE A 64 -0.88 -11.83 7.96
N ALA A 65 -0.11 -12.45 8.88
CA ALA A 65 1.14 -11.85 9.35
C ALA A 65 2.18 -11.70 8.22
N LEU A 66 2.28 -12.71 7.34
CA LEU A 66 3.14 -12.63 6.16
C LEU A 66 2.66 -11.56 5.18
N ALA A 67 1.36 -11.40 4.99
CA ALA A 67 0.81 -10.35 4.14
C ALA A 67 1.17 -8.95 4.66
N ILE A 68 0.89 -8.65 5.93
CA ILE A 68 1.25 -7.36 6.52
C ILE A 68 2.76 -7.10 6.41
N LEU A 69 3.61 -8.12 6.59
CA LEU A 69 5.07 -7.97 6.48
C LEU A 69 5.56 -7.69 5.06
N PHE A 70 4.95 -8.29 4.05
CA PHE A 70 5.42 -8.20 2.67
C PHE A 70 4.74 -7.11 1.86
N THR A 71 3.49 -6.80 2.16
CA THR A 71 2.68 -5.86 1.36
C THR A 71 2.28 -4.63 2.16
N GLY A 72 2.23 -4.72 3.49
CA GLY A 72 1.80 -3.60 4.35
C GLY A 72 2.83 -2.48 4.52
N PHE A 73 4.00 -2.57 3.89
CA PHE A 73 5.01 -1.51 3.94
C PHE A 73 5.04 -0.82 2.57
N GLU A 74 4.69 0.46 2.54
CA GLU A 74 4.61 1.25 1.31
C GLU A 74 5.96 1.88 1.01
N PHE A 75 6.84 1.10 0.36
CA PHE A 75 8.20 1.52 0.05
C PHE A 75 8.23 2.74 -0.88
N ASP A 76 7.43 2.72 -1.94
CA ASP A 76 7.42 3.77 -2.97
C ASP A 76 6.93 5.11 -2.40
N ASP A 77 5.87 5.07 -1.59
CA ASP A 77 5.39 6.21 -0.81
C ASP A 77 6.41 6.77 0.18
N THR A 78 7.24 5.90 0.77
CA THR A 78 8.33 6.34 1.65
C THR A 78 9.40 7.06 0.87
N ILE A 79 9.74 6.57 -0.33
CA ILE A 79 10.71 7.21 -1.22
C ILE A 79 10.18 8.58 -1.64
N LEU A 80 8.93 8.66 -2.12
CA LEU A 80 8.30 9.93 -2.49
C LEU A 80 8.28 10.92 -1.32
N ALA A 81 7.92 10.45 -0.12
CA ALA A 81 7.91 11.28 1.07
C ALA A 81 9.31 11.79 1.46
N LEU A 82 10.36 10.96 1.31
CA LEU A 82 11.75 11.36 1.52
C LEU A 82 12.21 12.39 0.49
N VAL A 83 11.85 12.21 -0.78
CA VAL A 83 12.16 13.17 -1.87
C VAL A 83 11.50 14.52 -1.61
N LEU A 84 10.21 14.54 -1.27
CA LEU A 84 9.50 15.76 -0.91
C LEU A 84 10.11 16.45 0.32
N SER A 85 10.44 15.68 1.35
CA SER A 85 11.07 16.20 2.56
C SER A 85 12.47 16.78 2.31
N ALA A 86 13.25 16.17 1.41
CA ALA A 86 14.56 16.68 1.03
C ALA A 86 14.49 17.96 0.19
N GLY A 87 13.36 18.21 -0.49
CA GLY A 87 13.08 19.42 -1.25
C GLY A 87 12.40 20.54 -0.45
N ASP A 88 12.46 20.51 0.89
CA ASP A 88 11.79 21.46 1.79
C ASP A 88 10.24 21.51 1.59
N LEU A 89 9.63 20.39 1.19
CA LEU A 89 8.19 20.22 0.99
C LEU A 89 7.59 19.23 2.01
N GLU A 90 7.95 19.34 3.29
CA GLU A 90 7.49 18.43 4.35
C GLU A 90 5.96 18.44 4.52
N GLY A 91 5.34 19.60 4.30
CA GLY A 91 3.88 19.73 4.33
C GLY A 91 3.21 18.89 3.24
N ALA A 92 3.82 18.81 2.05
CA ALA A 92 3.37 17.93 0.98
C ALA A 92 3.63 16.47 1.35
N ALA A 93 4.80 16.14 1.89
CA ALA A 93 5.13 14.79 2.34
C ALA A 93 4.12 14.26 3.39
N LEU A 94 3.77 15.07 4.40
CA LEU A 94 2.73 14.72 5.38
C LEU A 94 1.34 14.59 4.71
N GLY A 95 1.04 15.48 3.76
CA GLY A 95 -0.19 15.42 2.98
C GLY A 95 -0.33 14.12 2.19
N THR A 96 0.75 13.67 1.56
CA THR A 96 0.85 12.38 0.86
C THR A 96 0.62 11.23 1.84
N ALA A 97 1.35 11.16 2.96
CA ALA A 97 1.17 10.08 3.94
C ALA A 97 -0.27 9.97 4.48
N LEU A 98 -0.93 11.10 4.79
CA LEU A 98 -2.34 11.07 5.21
C LEU A 98 -3.29 10.72 4.04
N GLY A 99 -2.95 11.19 2.84
CA GLY A 99 -3.67 10.95 1.60
C GLY A 99 -3.68 9.48 1.20
N THR A 100 -2.52 8.82 1.19
CA THR A 100 -2.40 7.39 0.88
C THR A 100 -3.14 6.55 1.91
N GLY A 101 -2.94 6.81 3.21
CA GLY A 101 -3.73 6.19 4.28
C GLY A 101 -5.24 6.22 4.02
N LEU A 102 -5.75 7.36 3.54
CA LEU A 102 -7.16 7.51 3.17
C LEU A 102 -7.51 6.81 1.84
N ALA A 103 -6.64 6.85 0.85
CA ALA A 103 -6.83 6.22 -0.46
C ALA A 103 -6.86 4.69 -0.36
N ILE A 104 -6.04 4.08 0.48
CA ILE A 104 -6.06 2.63 0.72
C ILE A 104 -7.45 2.19 1.24
N ILE A 105 -8.09 3.00 2.08
CA ILE A 105 -9.42 2.67 2.60
C ILE A 105 -10.51 3.03 1.58
N GLY A 106 -10.41 4.24 1.02
CA GLY A 106 -11.41 4.86 0.17
C GLY A 106 -11.45 4.32 -1.25
N VAL A 107 -10.33 3.87 -1.78
CA VAL A 107 -10.17 3.33 -3.13
C VAL A 107 -9.95 1.84 -3.03
N THR A 108 -8.84 1.42 -2.41
CA THR A 108 -8.37 0.04 -2.47
C THR A 108 -9.34 -0.95 -1.78
N LEU A 109 -9.62 -0.75 -0.49
CA LEU A 109 -10.57 -1.59 0.26
C LEU A 109 -11.99 -1.46 -0.31
N ALA A 110 -12.37 -0.26 -0.73
CA ALA A 110 -13.68 0.03 -1.29
C ALA A 110 -13.94 -0.74 -2.59
N LEU A 111 -13.01 -0.68 -3.55
CA LEU A 111 -13.09 -1.38 -4.83
C LEU A 111 -13.11 -2.89 -4.63
N ALA A 112 -12.25 -3.43 -3.75
CA ALA A 112 -12.26 -4.85 -3.41
C ALA A 112 -13.65 -5.31 -2.91
N ALA A 113 -14.27 -4.54 -2.00
CA ALA A 113 -15.60 -4.85 -1.47
C ALA A 113 -16.72 -4.70 -2.52
N ILE A 114 -16.61 -3.74 -3.45
CA ILE A 114 -17.56 -3.53 -4.56
C ILE A 114 -17.51 -4.69 -5.55
N ILE A 115 -16.31 -5.05 -5.98
CA ILE A 115 -16.06 -6.09 -6.99
C ILE A 115 -16.54 -7.44 -6.47
N ARG A 116 -16.04 -7.85 -5.30
CA ARG A 116 -16.37 -9.15 -4.71
C ARG A 116 -16.52 -9.02 -3.20
N PRO A 117 -17.74 -9.04 -2.65
CA PRO A 117 -17.95 -9.13 -1.21
C PRO A 117 -17.25 -10.35 -0.62
N PHE A 118 -16.50 -10.17 0.47
CA PHE A 118 -15.68 -11.22 1.08
C PHE A 118 -15.86 -11.28 2.61
N PRO A 119 -15.74 -12.49 3.21
CA PRO A 119 -15.71 -12.65 4.66
C PRO A 119 -14.43 -12.06 5.24
N VAL A 120 -14.49 -11.60 6.49
CA VAL A 120 -13.35 -11.10 7.26
C VAL A 120 -13.41 -11.77 8.63
N ASP A 121 -12.38 -12.49 9.03
CA ASP A 121 -12.29 -13.13 10.36
C ASP A 121 -10.98 -12.71 11.05
N LEU A 122 -10.94 -11.41 11.38
CA LEU A 122 -9.82 -10.81 12.09
C LEU A 122 -10.05 -10.76 13.59
N PRO A 123 -8.99 -10.93 14.40
CA PRO A 123 -9.02 -10.64 15.83
C PRO A 123 -9.42 -9.19 16.08
N SER A 124 -10.27 -8.97 17.09
CA SER A 124 -10.79 -7.64 17.43
C SER A 124 -9.71 -6.63 17.80
N ASP A 125 -8.58 -7.11 18.32
CA ASP A 125 -7.42 -6.29 18.67
C ASP A 125 -6.63 -5.81 17.44
N TYR A 126 -6.59 -6.58 16.34
CA TYR A 126 -5.96 -6.12 15.09
C TYR A 126 -6.81 -5.01 14.46
N ILE A 127 -8.13 -5.20 14.50
CA ILE A 127 -9.10 -4.18 14.07
C ILE A 127 -9.02 -2.94 14.96
N ALA A 128 -8.85 -3.12 16.27
CA ALA A 128 -8.66 -2.00 17.20
C ALA A 128 -7.35 -1.26 16.91
N LEU A 129 -6.25 -1.97 16.65
CA LEU A 129 -4.97 -1.37 16.31
C LEU A 129 -5.05 -0.55 15.01
N PHE A 130 -5.73 -1.11 13.99
CA PHE A 130 -6.04 -0.40 12.75
C PHE A 130 -6.86 0.89 13.01
N ALA A 131 -7.93 0.82 13.81
CA ALA A 131 -8.73 1.99 14.17
C ALA A 131 -7.94 3.04 14.99
N MET A 132 -7.00 2.59 15.82
CA MET A 132 -6.18 3.44 16.67
C MET A 132 -4.99 4.07 15.93
N ALA A 133 -4.58 3.54 14.77
CA ALA A 133 -3.41 3.99 14.02
C ALA A 133 -3.38 5.52 13.81
N PRO A 134 -4.41 6.17 13.22
CA PRO A 134 -4.39 7.62 13.03
C PRO A 134 -4.52 8.41 14.35
N LEU A 135 -5.03 7.78 15.42
CA LEU A 135 -5.09 8.42 16.75
C LEU A 135 -3.69 8.52 17.38
N MET A 136 -2.72 7.70 16.96
CA MET A 136 -1.34 7.76 17.44
C MET A 136 -0.64 9.08 17.06
N LEU A 137 -1.09 9.75 16.00
CA LEU A 137 -0.56 11.06 15.59
C LEU A 137 -1.03 12.21 16.49
N ILE A 138 -2.23 12.11 17.08
CA ILE A 138 -2.89 13.22 17.79
C ILE A 138 -2.01 13.88 18.86
N PRO A 139 -1.35 13.14 19.77
CA PRO A 139 -0.57 13.76 20.83
C PRO A 139 0.56 14.66 20.30
N PHE A 140 1.10 14.33 19.12
CA PHE A 140 2.21 15.05 18.51
C PHE A 140 1.72 16.23 17.67
N VAL A 141 0.67 16.02 16.87
CA VAL A 141 0.11 17.05 15.99
C VAL A 141 -0.52 18.19 16.82
N LEU A 142 -1.06 17.91 18.01
CA LEU A 142 -1.59 18.94 18.91
C LEU A 142 -0.52 19.85 19.54
N LEU A 143 0.76 19.48 19.48
CA LEU A 143 1.87 20.33 19.93
C LEU A 143 2.21 21.43 18.92
N GLY A 144 1.63 21.39 17.72
CA GLY A 144 1.79 22.39 16.67
C GLY A 144 3.00 22.15 15.77
N THR A 145 4.07 21.57 16.29
CA THR A 145 5.25 21.19 15.51
C THR A 145 5.61 19.71 15.71
N LEU A 146 5.74 18.99 14.61
CA LEU A 146 6.34 17.67 14.60
C LEU A 146 7.86 17.83 14.49
N THR A 147 8.59 17.00 15.24
CA THR A 147 10.04 17.10 15.36
C THR A 147 10.66 15.72 15.21
N PHE A 148 11.98 15.67 15.08
CA PHE A 148 12.75 14.43 15.13
C PHE A 148 12.34 13.45 16.25
N VAL A 149 12.11 13.97 17.46
CA VAL A 149 11.72 13.12 18.60
C VAL A 149 10.34 12.51 18.39
N HIS A 150 9.39 13.28 17.86
CA HIS A 150 8.06 12.78 17.51
C HIS A 150 8.15 11.71 16.41
N GLY A 151 9.01 11.91 15.41
CA GLY A 151 9.29 10.93 14.36
C GLY A 151 9.78 9.60 14.92
N LEU A 152 10.79 9.64 15.81
CA LEU A 152 11.31 8.46 16.47
C LEU A 152 10.25 7.73 17.30
N LEU A 153 9.40 8.47 18.02
CA LEU A 153 8.31 7.89 18.81
C LEU A 153 7.26 7.21 17.93
N LEU A 154 6.93 7.80 16.77
CA LEU A 154 6.01 7.19 15.81
C LEU A 154 6.58 5.92 15.18
N LEU A 155 7.87 5.90 14.83
CA LEU A 155 8.55 4.69 14.36
C LEU A 155 8.57 3.59 15.42
N VAL A 156 8.84 3.94 16.68
CA VAL A 156 8.77 2.99 17.79
C VAL A 156 7.33 2.48 17.96
N ALA A 157 6.33 3.35 17.87
CA ALA A 157 4.91 2.95 17.94
C ALA A 157 4.54 1.99 16.79
N PHE A 158 4.99 2.27 15.56
CA PHE A 158 4.82 1.40 14.41
C PHE A 158 5.45 0.02 14.65
N VAL A 159 6.72 -0.03 15.04
CA VAL A 159 7.45 -1.29 15.30
C VAL A 159 6.80 -2.09 16.43
N LEU A 160 6.31 -1.43 17.48
CA LEU A 160 5.61 -2.10 18.58
C LEU A 160 4.23 -2.62 18.15
N ALA A 161 3.46 -1.84 17.40
CA ALA A 161 2.16 -2.22 16.86
C ALA A 161 2.29 -3.43 15.92
N PHE A 162 3.23 -3.36 14.98
CA PHE A 162 3.52 -4.41 14.04
C PHE A 162 4.10 -5.66 14.73
N GLY A 163 5.07 -5.46 15.63
CA GLY A 163 5.66 -6.54 16.44
C GLY A 163 4.63 -7.24 17.34
N TYR A 164 3.65 -6.51 17.86
CA TYR A 164 2.52 -7.08 18.60
C TYR A 164 1.68 -8.03 17.73
N ILE A 165 1.32 -7.63 16.50
CA ILE A 165 0.57 -8.49 15.58
C ILE A 165 1.36 -9.78 15.31
N ILE A 166 2.65 -9.68 14.98
CA ILE A 166 3.50 -10.84 14.69
C ILE A 166 3.65 -11.74 15.91
N ALA A 167 3.98 -11.17 17.08
CA ALA A 167 4.17 -11.94 18.30
C ALA A 167 2.89 -12.65 18.73
N ARG A 168 1.73 -11.99 18.57
CA ARG A 168 0.43 -12.57 18.88
C ARG A 168 0.06 -13.68 17.91
N GLU A 169 0.33 -13.54 16.61
CA GLU A 169 0.13 -14.62 15.64
C GLU A 169 1.03 -15.82 15.93
N TYR A 170 2.26 -15.60 16.39
CA TYR A 170 3.17 -16.69 16.76
C TYR A 170 2.70 -17.49 17.99
N GLN A 171 2.02 -16.83 18.92
CA GLN A 171 1.55 -17.44 20.17
C GLN A 171 0.17 -18.10 20.06
N ARG A 172 -0.53 -17.96 18.93
CA ARG A 172 -1.87 -18.53 18.75
C ARG A 172 -1.82 -20.01 18.34
N ASP A 173 -2.54 -20.84 19.08
CA ASP A 173 -2.73 -22.28 18.76
C ASP A 173 -3.43 -22.51 17.41
N THR A 174 -4.26 -21.55 17.00
CA THR A 174 -4.84 -21.44 15.66
C THR A 174 -4.43 -20.09 15.06
N PRO A 175 -3.48 -20.06 14.12
CA PRO A 175 -3.18 -18.83 13.40
C PRO A 175 -4.46 -18.34 12.73
N VAL A 176 -4.57 -17.02 12.60
CA VAL A 176 -5.71 -16.34 11.98
C VAL A 176 -6.01 -17.03 10.64
N PHE A 177 -7.16 -17.68 10.60
CA PHE A 177 -7.78 -18.41 9.47
C PHE A 177 -7.25 -19.79 9.04
N ARG A 178 -7.06 -20.72 9.97
CA ARG A 178 -7.29 -22.15 9.66
C ARG A 178 -8.76 -22.50 9.34
N THR A 179 -9.64 -21.50 9.22
CA THR A 179 -11.10 -21.61 9.06
C THR A 179 -11.64 -20.99 7.77
N THR A 180 -10.78 -20.43 6.91
CA THR A 180 -11.17 -20.04 5.54
C THR A 180 -11.36 -21.28 4.67
N GLU A 181 -11.88 -21.14 3.45
CA GLU A 181 -12.04 -22.27 2.51
C GLU A 181 -10.74 -23.10 2.38
N LEU A 182 -9.57 -22.45 2.47
CA LEU A 182 -8.24 -23.07 2.50
C LEU A 182 -7.93 -23.88 3.78
N GLY A 183 -8.52 -23.47 4.90
CA GLY A 183 -8.35 -24.07 6.22
C GLY A 183 -9.35 -25.20 6.52
N GLU A 184 -10.57 -25.13 5.96
CA GLU A 184 -11.53 -26.24 5.98
C GLU A 184 -11.09 -27.41 5.06
N GLU A 185 -10.28 -27.14 4.02
CA GLU A 185 -9.66 -28.14 3.12
C GLU A 185 -8.40 -28.82 3.68
N ILE A 186 -8.12 -28.68 4.98
CA ILE A 186 -7.04 -29.40 5.69
C ILE A 186 -7.48 -30.86 5.93
N GLN A 187 -6.88 -31.82 5.21
CA GLN A 187 -7.12 -33.24 5.44
C GLN A 187 -6.46 -33.73 6.74
N ALA A 188 -7.08 -34.74 7.36
CA ALA A 188 -6.66 -35.33 8.63
C ALA A 188 -5.27 -36.02 8.62
N ASP A 189 -4.61 -36.10 7.46
CA ASP A 189 -3.24 -36.61 7.27
C ASP A 189 -2.17 -35.50 7.20
N GLY A 190 -2.57 -34.22 7.34
CA GLY A 190 -1.68 -33.07 7.24
C GLY A 190 -1.38 -32.61 5.81
N GLY A 191 -2.12 -33.11 4.81
CA GLY A 191 -2.15 -32.58 3.45
C GLY A 191 -3.15 -31.44 3.31
N VAL A 192 -2.78 -30.42 2.53
CA VAL A 192 -3.66 -29.31 2.11
C VAL A 192 -4.14 -29.62 0.70
N ALA A 193 -5.45 -29.62 0.45
CA ALA A 193 -5.92 -29.39 -0.91
C ALA A 193 -5.71 -27.89 -1.17
N LEU A 194 -4.72 -27.55 -1.99
CA LEU A 194 -4.63 -26.20 -2.53
C LEU A 194 -5.88 -25.99 -3.39
N PRO A 195 -6.56 -24.83 -3.35
CA PRO A 195 -7.53 -24.48 -4.37
C PRO A 195 -6.91 -24.75 -5.74
N ALA A 196 -7.70 -25.24 -6.70
CA ALA A 196 -7.17 -25.68 -7.99
C ALA A 196 -6.22 -24.65 -8.64
N GLU A 197 -6.47 -23.35 -8.45
CA GLU A 197 -5.62 -22.23 -8.90
C GLU A 197 -4.22 -22.17 -8.25
N PHE A 198 -4.04 -22.66 -7.03
CA PHE A 198 -2.74 -22.71 -6.33
C PHE A 198 -2.06 -24.08 -6.35
N SER A 199 -2.77 -25.11 -6.84
CA SER A 199 -2.27 -26.48 -6.97
C SER A 199 -1.26 -26.67 -8.11
N GLU A 200 -1.29 -25.81 -9.13
CA GLU A 200 -0.38 -25.85 -10.28
C GLU A 200 0.47 -24.57 -10.38
N ILE A 201 1.34 -24.35 -9.40
CA ILE A 201 2.41 -23.36 -9.58
C ILE A 201 3.47 -23.96 -10.52
N SER A 202 3.73 -23.33 -11.65
CA SER A 202 4.75 -23.75 -12.62
C SER A 202 6.11 -24.05 -11.96
N GLU A 203 6.48 -23.24 -10.96
CA GLU A 203 7.72 -23.33 -10.20
C GLU A 203 7.80 -24.59 -9.32
N ASP A 204 6.69 -25.26 -8.95
CA ASP A 204 6.76 -26.54 -8.24
C ASP A 204 7.48 -27.63 -9.04
N ARG A 205 7.29 -27.59 -10.36
CA ARG A 205 7.94 -28.54 -11.27
C ARG A 205 9.45 -28.31 -11.31
N LEU A 206 9.91 -27.08 -11.07
CA LEU A 206 11.32 -26.68 -11.09
C LEU A 206 11.99 -26.86 -9.73
N VAL A 207 11.28 -26.57 -8.64
CA VAL A 207 11.82 -26.52 -7.28
C VAL A 207 11.91 -27.91 -6.63
N GLY A 208 11.24 -28.93 -7.19
CA GLY A 208 11.36 -30.32 -6.74
C GLY A 208 10.58 -30.59 -5.44
N GLY A 209 9.46 -31.30 -5.56
CA GLY A 209 8.38 -31.42 -4.56
C GLY A 209 8.68 -31.99 -3.17
N ARG A 210 9.94 -32.26 -2.79
CA ARG A 210 10.30 -32.75 -1.43
C ARG A 210 11.18 -31.81 -0.61
N PHE A 211 11.79 -30.77 -1.20
CA PHE A 211 12.80 -29.94 -0.50
C PHE A 211 12.57 -28.43 -0.54
N ALA A 212 11.44 -27.95 -1.07
CA ALA A 212 11.07 -26.54 -0.97
C ALA A 212 10.79 -26.17 0.49
N SER A 213 11.83 -25.73 1.21
CA SER A 213 11.70 -25.21 2.57
C SER A 213 10.78 -23.99 2.55
N GLY A 214 10.04 -23.73 3.64
CA GLY A 214 9.21 -22.54 3.71
C GLY A 214 9.99 -21.23 3.51
N TRP A 215 11.29 -21.25 3.85
CA TRP A 215 12.23 -20.15 3.61
C TRP A 215 12.48 -19.87 2.13
N LEU A 216 12.48 -20.89 1.27
CA LEU A 216 12.58 -20.67 -0.18
C LEU A 216 11.36 -19.91 -0.72
N TRP A 217 10.16 -20.25 -0.24
CA TRP A 217 8.94 -19.54 -0.62
C TRP A 217 8.94 -18.09 -0.13
N LEU A 218 9.51 -17.82 1.05
CA LEU A 218 9.74 -16.43 1.49
C LEU A 218 10.73 -15.70 0.57
N LEU A 219 11.83 -16.34 0.18
CA LEU A 219 12.78 -15.74 -0.76
C LEU A 219 12.14 -15.44 -2.12
N LEU A 220 11.31 -16.35 -2.64
CA LEU A 220 10.55 -16.12 -3.86
C LEU A 220 9.49 -15.02 -3.68
N SER A 221 8.92 -14.88 -2.49
CA SER A 221 8.02 -13.76 -2.15
C SER A 221 8.75 -12.42 -2.20
N VAL A 222 9.99 -12.35 -1.69
CA VAL A 222 10.84 -11.16 -1.81
C VAL A 222 11.12 -10.84 -3.28
N LEU A 223 11.42 -11.86 -4.10
CA LEU A 223 11.64 -11.65 -5.54
C LEU A 223 10.38 -11.14 -6.26
N ALA A 224 9.20 -11.66 -5.89
CA ALA A 224 7.93 -11.18 -6.42
C ALA A 224 7.66 -9.72 -6.00
N LEU A 225 7.98 -9.35 -4.76
CA LEU A 225 7.86 -7.97 -4.26
C LEU A 225 8.79 -7.01 -5.01
N ILE A 226 10.05 -7.40 -5.27
CA ILE A 226 10.95 -6.61 -6.12
C ILE A 226 10.37 -6.41 -7.52
N GLY A 227 9.73 -7.45 -8.07
CA GLY A 227 9.04 -7.35 -9.36
C GLY A 227 7.81 -6.43 -9.33
N ILE A 228 7.11 -6.33 -8.21
CA ILE A 228 6.00 -5.39 -8.01
C ILE A 228 6.53 -3.96 -8.01
N VAL A 229 7.52 -3.65 -7.18
CA VAL A 229 8.16 -2.32 -7.12
C VAL A 229 8.67 -1.89 -8.51
N PHE A 230 9.34 -2.79 -9.22
CA PHE A 230 9.81 -2.51 -10.57
C PHE A 230 8.65 -2.26 -11.56
N ALA A 231 7.53 -2.97 -11.41
CA ALA A 231 6.35 -2.74 -12.23
C ALA A 231 5.67 -1.40 -11.92
N SER A 232 5.66 -0.97 -10.66
CA SER A 232 5.18 0.34 -10.23
C SER A 232 6.03 1.47 -10.81
N MET A 233 7.37 1.34 -10.79
CA MET A 233 8.27 2.28 -11.46
C MET A 233 8.01 2.40 -12.97
N LEU A 234 7.73 1.28 -13.66
CA LEU A 234 7.35 1.33 -15.08
C LEU A 234 6.01 2.03 -15.30
N LEU A 235 5.04 1.80 -14.41
CA LEU A 235 3.74 2.45 -14.47
C LEU A 235 3.85 3.95 -14.25
N GLU A 236 4.66 4.39 -13.29
CA GLU A 236 4.94 5.80 -13.00
C GLU A 236 5.59 6.49 -14.20
N ALA A 237 6.77 6.01 -14.64
CA ALA A 237 7.50 6.59 -15.77
C ALA A 237 6.66 6.61 -17.07
N GLY A 238 5.89 5.54 -17.32
CA GLY A 238 4.98 5.49 -18.46
C GLY A 238 3.83 6.50 -18.35
N SER A 239 3.36 6.81 -17.15
CA SER A 239 2.27 7.75 -16.90
C SER A 239 2.71 9.18 -17.11
N GLU A 240 3.89 9.54 -16.60
CA GLU A 240 4.43 10.90 -16.72
C GLU A 240 4.61 11.30 -18.18
N VAL A 241 5.26 10.46 -18.99
CA VAL A 241 5.46 10.71 -20.43
C VAL A 241 4.12 10.76 -21.19
N VAL A 242 3.13 9.95 -20.78
CA VAL A 242 1.79 10.03 -21.38
C VAL A 242 1.10 11.35 -21.02
N ILE A 243 1.17 11.76 -19.75
CA ILE A 243 0.55 12.99 -19.26
C ILE A 243 1.19 14.22 -19.93
N ASP A 244 2.53 14.27 -20.00
CA ASP A 244 3.28 15.31 -20.72
C ASP A 244 2.94 15.31 -22.22
N GLY A 245 2.95 14.15 -22.87
CA GLY A 245 2.64 14.03 -24.30
C GLY A 245 1.23 14.51 -24.69
N PHE A 246 0.30 14.59 -23.72
CA PHE A 246 -1.04 15.17 -23.89
C PHE A 246 -1.16 16.62 -23.39
N GLY A 247 -0.08 17.23 -22.87
CA GLY A 247 -0.05 18.57 -22.30
C GLY A 247 -0.88 18.70 -21.02
N LEU A 248 -0.92 17.64 -20.21
CA LEU A 248 -1.77 17.53 -19.04
C LEU A 248 -1.01 17.64 -17.71
N GLU A 249 0.33 17.74 -17.74
CA GLU A 249 1.24 17.77 -16.58
C GLU A 249 0.80 18.76 -15.48
N GLU A 250 0.45 19.97 -15.87
CA GLU A 250 0.01 21.02 -14.94
C GLU A 250 -1.49 21.01 -14.69
N THR A 251 -2.24 20.00 -15.16
CA THR A 251 -3.70 20.00 -15.03
C THR A 251 -4.16 19.15 -13.85
N VAL A 252 -5.26 19.57 -13.21
CA VAL A 252 -5.97 18.75 -12.19
C VAL A 252 -6.32 17.37 -12.75
N PHE A 253 -6.63 17.29 -14.05
CA PHE A 253 -6.91 16.03 -14.72
C PHE A 253 -5.65 15.14 -14.80
N GLY A 254 -4.50 15.68 -15.20
CA GLY A 254 -3.21 14.97 -15.23
C GLY A 254 -2.82 14.46 -13.83
N ALA A 255 -2.87 15.32 -12.83
CA ALA A 255 -2.62 14.92 -11.43
C ALA A 255 -3.57 13.82 -10.94
N THR A 256 -4.85 13.88 -11.34
CA THR A 256 -5.84 12.83 -11.01
C THR A 256 -5.49 11.50 -11.68
N VAL A 257 -5.11 11.52 -12.96
CA VAL A 257 -4.71 10.31 -13.68
C VAL A 257 -3.46 9.69 -13.06
N LEU A 258 -2.44 10.50 -12.74
CA LEU A 258 -1.23 10.04 -12.07
C LEU A 258 -1.57 9.38 -10.72
N THR A 259 -2.38 10.05 -9.89
CA THR A 259 -2.82 9.51 -8.59
C THR A 259 -3.53 8.17 -8.75
N VAL A 260 -4.41 8.02 -9.75
CA VAL A 260 -5.09 6.74 -10.02
C VAL A 260 -4.10 5.64 -10.36
N ILE A 261 -3.06 5.95 -11.14
CA ILE A 261 -2.05 4.96 -11.53
C ILE A 261 -1.15 4.59 -10.35
N LEU A 262 -0.74 5.55 -9.52
CA LEU A 262 0.00 5.28 -8.30
C LEU A 262 -0.78 4.36 -7.34
N THR A 263 -2.10 4.54 -7.20
CA THR A 263 -2.93 3.65 -6.36
C THR A 263 -3.17 2.25 -6.96
N PHE A 264 -2.72 1.99 -8.19
CA PHE A 264 -3.05 0.75 -8.90
C PHE A 264 -2.38 -0.49 -8.29
N GLU A 265 -1.16 -0.34 -7.76
CA GLU A 265 -0.47 -1.40 -7.03
C GLU A 265 -1.29 -1.90 -5.85
N ASP A 266 -1.68 -1.01 -4.94
CA ASP A 266 -2.47 -1.34 -3.75
C ASP A 266 -3.79 -2.00 -4.09
N VAL A 267 -4.43 -1.47 -5.13
CA VAL A 267 -5.67 -2.01 -5.70
C VAL A 267 -5.45 -3.46 -6.13
N MET A 268 -4.34 -3.78 -6.80
CA MET A 268 -4.01 -5.15 -7.20
C MET A 268 -3.64 -6.05 -6.02
N LEU A 269 -2.81 -5.56 -5.09
CA LEU A 269 -2.44 -6.27 -3.84
C LEU A 269 -3.64 -6.58 -2.95
N THR A 270 -4.77 -5.89 -3.13
CA THR A 270 -5.99 -6.09 -2.33
C THR A 270 -7.08 -6.84 -3.07
N ILE A 271 -7.34 -6.53 -4.34
CA ILE A 271 -8.40 -7.17 -5.14
C ILE A 271 -8.02 -8.59 -5.53
N GLU A 272 -6.77 -8.82 -5.96
CA GLU A 272 -6.39 -10.12 -6.50
C GLU A 272 -6.45 -11.25 -5.46
N PRO A 273 -5.99 -11.06 -4.21
CA PRO A 273 -6.18 -12.08 -3.18
C PRO A 273 -7.67 -12.35 -2.88
N VAL A 274 -8.50 -11.30 -2.86
CA VAL A 274 -9.96 -11.42 -2.69
C VAL A 274 -10.58 -12.24 -3.84
N ARG A 275 -10.12 -12.04 -5.08
CA ARG A 275 -10.58 -12.80 -6.24
C ARG A 275 -10.15 -14.28 -6.20
N ARG A 276 -8.98 -14.55 -5.63
CA ARG A 276 -8.42 -15.90 -5.48
C ARG A 276 -8.90 -16.64 -4.22
N GLY A 277 -9.82 -16.06 -3.45
CA GLY A 277 -10.37 -16.70 -2.26
C GLY A 277 -9.46 -16.65 -1.03
N VAL A 278 -8.43 -15.81 -1.05
CA VAL A 278 -7.53 -15.54 0.08
C VAL A 278 -7.59 -14.05 0.48
N PRO A 279 -8.77 -13.51 0.85
CA PRO A 279 -8.97 -12.10 1.16
C PRO A 279 -8.10 -11.60 2.34
N GLU A 280 -7.53 -12.52 3.13
CA GLU A 280 -6.68 -12.22 4.27
C GLU A 280 -5.43 -11.45 3.86
N ILE A 281 -4.88 -11.76 2.69
CA ILE A 281 -3.70 -11.04 2.17
C ILE A 281 -4.10 -9.61 1.85
N GLY A 282 -5.23 -9.40 1.16
CA GLY A 282 -5.68 -8.06 0.80
C GLY A 282 -6.08 -7.22 2.02
N VAL A 283 -6.72 -7.81 3.03
CA VAL A 283 -7.01 -7.09 4.28
C VAL A 283 -5.73 -6.83 5.08
N GLY A 284 -4.77 -7.75 5.05
CA GLY A 284 -3.43 -7.57 5.62
C GLY A 284 -2.71 -6.39 4.99
N ASN A 285 -2.76 -6.26 3.66
CA ASN A 285 -2.27 -5.10 2.92
C ASN A 285 -2.88 -3.81 3.48
N VAL A 286 -4.21 -3.70 3.44
CA VAL A 286 -4.92 -2.49 3.88
C VAL A 286 -4.60 -2.10 5.33
N ILE A 287 -4.58 -3.06 6.26
CA ILE A 287 -4.30 -2.77 7.67
C ILE A 287 -2.83 -2.35 7.85
N GLY A 288 -1.91 -3.09 7.24
CA GLY A 288 -0.48 -2.82 7.33
C GLY A 288 -0.13 -1.46 6.73
N SER A 289 -0.59 -1.21 5.50
CA SER A 289 -0.31 0.01 4.75
C SER A 289 -0.88 1.24 5.45
N VAL A 290 -2.13 1.21 5.94
CA VAL A 290 -2.69 2.35 6.71
C VAL A 290 -1.93 2.58 8.01
N LEU A 291 -1.58 1.51 8.73
CA LEU A 291 -0.79 1.63 9.95
C LEU A 291 0.57 2.26 9.64
N PHE A 292 1.25 1.79 8.61
CA PHE A 292 2.54 2.30 8.17
C PHE A 292 2.44 3.76 7.70
N SER A 293 1.50 4.08 6.82
CA SER A 293 1.32 5.40 6.23
C SER A 293 1.14 6.49 7.30
N VAL A 294 0.32 6.26 8.33
CA VAL A 294 0.07 7.26 9.40
C VAL A 294 1.06 7.18 10.57
N THR A 295 1.96 6.21 10.62
CA THR A 295 2.95 6.10 11.71
C THR A 295 4.38 5.98 11.20
N GLY A 296 4.70 4.90 10.49
CA GLY A 296 5.99 4.65 9.87
C GLY A 296 6.41 5.76 8.91
N ASN A 297 5.59 6.06 7.90
CA ASN A 297 5.94 7.04 6.87
C ASN A 297 6.09 8.45 7.47
N VAL A 298 5.10 8.93 8.24
CA VAL A 298 5.22 10.19 9.01
C VAL A 298 6.45 10.20 9.91
N GLY A 299 6.74 9.07 10.55
CA GLY A 299 7.93 8.90 11.39
C GLY A 299 9.24 9.09 10.62
N VAL A 300 9.34 8.52 9.41
CA VAL A 300 10.49 8.66 8.52
C VAL A 300 10.66 10.10 8.05
N ILE A 301 9.59 10.77 7.60
CA ILE A 301 9.63 12.18 7.18
C ILE A 301 10.25 13.05 8.29
N MET A 302 9.81 12.84 9.53
CA MET A 302 10.27 13.62 10.68
C MET A 302 11.71 13.31 11.10
N LEU A 303 12.35 12.26 10.58
CA LEU A 303 13.78 12.05 10.80
C LEU A 303 14.65 13.01 9.98
N LEU A 304 14.11 13.60 8.91
CA LEU A 304 14.83 14.51 8.02
C LEU A 304 14.65 15.97 8.41
N SER A 305 13.41 16.39 8.70
CA SER A 305 13.11 17.78 9.03
C SER A 305 11.93 17.91 10.00
N ASP A 306 11.92 19.03 10.72
CA ASP A 306 10.82 19.43 11.60
C ASP A 306 9.70 20.08 10.76
N LEU A 307 8.44 19.83 11.13
CA LEU A 307 7.28 20.30 10.37
C LEU A 307 6.28 21.04 11.26
N GLU A 308 5.96 22.29 10.88
CA GLU A 308 4.83 23.02 11.44
C GLU A 308 3.51 22.51 10.86
N ILE A 309 2.59 22.10 11.73
CA ILE A 309 1.32 21.52 11.31
C ILE A 309 0.36 22.62 10.85
N SER A 310 -0.08 22.51 9.59
CA SER A 310 -1.08 23.40 9.04
C SER A 310 -2.46 23.20 9.70
N ARG A 311 -3.24 24.28 9.75
CA ARG A 311 -4.59 24.23 10.33
C ARG A 311 -5.54 23.29 9.57
N SER A 312 -5.35 23.11 8.26
CA SER A 312 -6.16 22.18 7.45
C SER A 312 -5.94 20.73 7.88
N VAL A 313 -4.70 20.35 8.26
CA VAL A 313 -4.41 19.00 8.77
C VAL A 313 -5.22 18.72 10.04
N LEU A 314 -5.18 19.66 11.00
CA LEU A 314 -5.88 19.53 12.29
C LEU A 314 -7.41 19.52 12.15
N THR A 315 -7.95 20.32 11.23
CA THR A 315 -9.41 20.56 11.16
C THR A 315 -10.12 19.68 10.14
N PHE A 316 -9.41 19.14 9.15
CA PHE A 316 -10.01 18.42 8.04
C PHE A 316 -9.30 17.09 7.73
N HIS A 317 -8.01 17.09 7.38
CA HIS A 317 -7.34 15.87 6.90
C HIS A 317 -7.26 14.78 7.97
N LEU A 318 -6.68 15.09 9.14
CA LEU A 318 -6.54 14.10 10.22
C LEU A 318 -7.90 13.63 10.77
N PRO A 319 -8.89 14.51 11.05
CA PRO A 319 -10.23 14.05 11.43
C PRO A 319 -10.89 13.14 10.40
N THR A 320 -10.71 13.42 9.10
CA THR A 320 -11.29 12.58 8.03
C THR A 320 -10.66 11.20 8.01
N VAL A 321 -9.33 11.10 8.09
CA VAL A 321 -8.62 9.82 8.19
C VAL A 321 -9.11 9.04 9.40
N ILE A 322 -9.22 9.66 10.57
CA ILE A 322 -9.73 9.00 11.79
C ILE A 322 -11.13 8.42 11.58
N VAL A 323 -12.06 9.22 11.03
CA VAL A 323 -13.45 8.80 10.84
C VAL A 323 -13.56 7.68 9.81
N VAL A 324 -12.86 7.79 8.68
CA VAL A 324 -12.91 6.80 7.60
C VAL A 324 -12.23 5.49 8.03
N THR A 325 -11.09 5.55 8.72
CA THR A 325 -10.43 4.37 9.30
C THR A 325 -11.29 3.70 10.37
N ALA A 326 -11.92 4.47 11.27
CA ALA A 326 -12.83 3.92 12.28
C ALA A 326 -14.07 3.24 11.64
N LEU A 327 -14.62 3.84 10.57
CA LEU A 327 -15.74 3.26 9.83
C LEU A 327 -15.35 1.96 9.12
N ALA A 328 -14.19 1.94 8.47
CA ALA A 328 -13.64 0.73 7.86
C ALA A 328 -13.39 -0.36 8.90
N ALA A 329 -12.82 0.00 10.05
CA ALA A 329 -12.61 -0.92 11.17
C ALA A 329 -13.93 -1.53 11.67
N TYR A 330 -14.98 -0.72 11.78
CA TYR A 330 -16.32 -1.20 12.12
C TYR A 330 -16.87 -2.20 11.09
N PHE A 331 -16.66 -1.96 9.79
CA PHE A 331 -17.08 -2.90 8.75
C PHE A 331 -16.28 -4.20 8.77
N LEU A 332 -14.97 -4.15 9.02
CA LEU A 332 -14.13 -5.32 9.23
C LEU A 332 -14.59 -6.11 10.47
N TYR A 333 -14.94 -5.43 11.56
CA TYR A 333 -15.44 -6.03 12.80
C TYR A 333 -16.77 -6.78 12.62
N LYS A 334 -17.62 -6.38 11.67
CA LYS A 334 -18.86 -7.09 11.33
C LYS A 334 -18.63 -8.45 10.68
N GLY A 335 -17.39 -8.78 10.34
CA GLY A 335 -16.97 -10.09 9.85
C GLY A 335 -17.26 -10.36 8.37
N LYS A 336 -17.79 -9.37 7.64
CA LYS A 336 -18.05 -9.48 6.20
C LYS A 336 -18.11 -8.11 5.54
N LEU A 337 -17.25 -7.88 4.55
CA LEU A 337 -17.34 -6.71 3.70
C LEU A 337 -18.37 -6.93 2.58
N LYS A 338 -19.26 -5.95 2.41
CA LYS A 338 -20.38 -5.94 1.48
C LYS A 338 -20.16 -4.82 0.46
N ARG A 339 -20.77 -4.94 -0.72
CA ARG A 339 -20.66 -3.91 -1.77
C ARG A 339 -21.00 -2.51 -1.29
N TRP A 340 -22.04 -2.38 -0.47
CA TRP A 340 -22.45 -1.07 0.05
C TRP A 340 -21.42 -0.46 1.01
N HIS A 341 -20.65 -1.27 1.76
CA HIS A 341 -19.53 -0.76 2.55
C HIS A 341 -18.51 -0.08 1.62
N GLY A 342 -18.19 -0.73 0.49
CA GLY A 342 -17.28 -0.17 -0.50
C GLY A 342 -17.82 1.09 -1.17
N PHE A 343 -19.09 1.11 -1.58
CA PHE A 343 -19.70 2.34 -2.13
C PHE A 343 -19.69 3.50 -1.13
N LEU A 344 -19.88 3.22 0.16
CA LEU A 344 -19.84 4.25 1.19
C LEU A 344 -18.41 4.76 1.43
N LEU A 345 -17.42 3.87 1.58
CA LEU A 345 -16.02 4.26 1.75
C LEU A 345 -15.49 5.04 0.54
N GLY A 346 -15.78 4.56 -0.68
CA GLY A 346 -15.41 5.27 -1.91
C GLY A 346 -16.15 6.58 -2.10
N GLY A 347 -17.44 6.64 -1.75
CA GLY A 347 -18.19 7.88 -1.74
C GLY A 347 -17.62 8.92 -0.78
N LEU A 348 -17.16 8.50 0.41
CA LEU A 348 -16.49 9.37 1.38
C LEU A 348 -15.14 9.87 0.88
N TYR A 349 -14.36 9.02 0.20
CA TYR A 349 -13.09 9.42 -0.42
C TYR A 349 -13.28 10.45 -1.53
N VAL A 350 -14.25 10.23 -2.42
CA VAL A 350 -14.61 11.20 -3.46
C VAL A 350 -15.08 12.51 -2.84
N ALA A 351 -15.91 12.45 -1.79
CA ALA A 351 -16.34 13.64 -1.07
C ALA A 351 -15.17 14.39 -0.42
N TYR A 352 -14.24 13.67 0.21
CA TYR A 352 -13.01 14.24 0.76
C TYR A 352 -12.22 14.96 -0.32
N TRP A 353 -11.97 14.31 -1.47
CA TRP A 353 -11.22 14.91 -2.58
C TRP A 353 -11.89 16.15 -3.16
N LEU A 354 -13.21 16.10 -3.37
CA LEU A 354 -13.97 17.26 -3.85
C LEU A 354 -13.91 18.43 -2.87
N ILE A 355 -14.07 18.17 -1.57
CA ILE A 355 -13.95 19.22 -0.54
C ILE A 355 -12.50 19.72 -0.49
N ALA A 356 -11.52 18.83 -0.60
CA ALA A 356 -10.10 19.18 -0.58
C ALA A 356 -9.77 20.18 -1.69
N ILE A 357 -10.18 19.88 -2.92
CA ILE A 357 -9.99 20.75 -4.08
C ILE A 357 -10.79 22.06 -3.94
N VAL A 358 -12.07 22.01 -3.54
CA VAL A 358 -12.93 23.21 -3.53
C VAL A 358 -12.60 24.16 -2.38
N VAL A 359 -12.25 23.64 -1.20
CA VAL A 359 -12.07 24.43 0.02
C VAL A 359 -10.61 24.79 0.25
N PHE A 360 -9.68 23.89 -0.07
CA PHE A 360 -8.25 24.09 0.15
C PHE A 360 -7.46 24.23 -1.15
N GLY A 361 -8.00 23.80 -2.30
CA GLY A 361 -7.39 23.90 -3.63
C GLY A 361 -7.44 25.29 -4.27
N GLY A 362 -7.38 26.35 -3.46
CA GLY A 362 -6.91 27.64 -3.93
C GLY A 362 -5.39 27.64 -4.06
N VAL A 363 -4.85 26.86 -5.01
CA VAL A 363 -3.44 26.96 -5.43
C VAL A 363 -3.41 27.30 -6.92
N PRO A 364 -2.80 28.43 -7.32
CA PRO A 364 -2.65 28.81 -8.71
C PRO A 364 -1.75 27.81 -9.42
N ILE A 365 -2.15 27.35 -10.60
CA ILE A 365 -1.28 26.60 -11.53
C ILE A 365 -0.43 27.59 -12.35
N SER A 366 0.00 28.69 -11.73
CA SER A 366 0.86 29.74 -12.29
C SER A 366 0.88 30.92 -11.33
N GLY A 367 2.05 31.20 -10.78
CA GLY A 367 2.32 32.37 -9.95
C GLY A 367 3.76 32.42 -9.51
#